data_AF-A0AAU2HGK1-F1
#
_entry.id   AF-A0AAU2HGK1-F1
#
_cell.length_a   1.000
_cell.length_b   1.000
_cell.length_c   1.000
_cell.angle_alpha   90.00
_cell.angle_beta   90.00
_cell.angle_gamma   90.00
#
_symmetry.space_group_name_H-M   'P 1'
#
loop_
_entity.id
_entity.type
_entity.pdbx_description
1 polymer ?
#
loop_
_entity_poly.entity_id
_entity_poly.type
_entity_poly.pdbx_seq_one_letter_code
_entity_poly.pdbx_strand_id
1 'polypeptide(L)'
;MSEPTTTPLVRRVDARHRYEILVDDKRAGLTAYRDRDDRRVFFHTEIDDAHAGQGLAAILVEQALTDVRASGMRIVPVCPYVAKFLKKHQEFTDITDPVTPEVLTWLDAQLGR
;
A
#
# COMPACT_ATOMS: atom_id res chain seq x y z
N MET A 1 21.26 -24.50 14.92
CA MET A 1 20.79 -24.57 13.53
C MET A 1 20.19 -23.21 13.23
N SER A 2 20.85 -22.39 12.44
CA SER A 2 20.34 -21.05 12.10
C SER A 2 19.27 -21.22 11.04
N GLU A 3 18.01 -21.04 11.44
CA GLU A 3 16.89 -21.05 10.50
C GLU A 3 17.05 -19.85 9.55
N PRO A 4 16.93 -20.04 8.22
CA PRO A 4 16.93 -18.90 7.31
C PRO A 4 15.72 -18.03 7.68
N THR A 5 15.98 -16.87 8.27
CA THR A 5 14.94 -15.87 8.53
C THR A 5 14.63 -15.23 7.18
N THR A 6 13.67 -15.81 6.45
CA THR A 6 13.17 -15.22 5.21
C THR A 6 12.59 -13.86 5.53
N THR A 7 13.38 -12.81 5.27
CA THR A 7 12.98 -11.43 5.52
C THR A 7 12.14 -10.96 4.34
N PRO A 8 10.91 -10.50 4.56
CA PRO A 8 10.11 -9.95 3.48
C PRO A 8 10.73 -8.65 2.96
N LEU A 9 10.86 -8.54 1.64
CA LEU A 9 11.36 -7.33 0.97
C LEU A 9 10.21 -6.59 0.31
N VAL A 10 10.00 -5.32 0.68
CA VAL A 10 9.05 -4.44 -0.01
C VAL A 10 9.80 -3.62 -1.04
N ARG A 11 9.30 -3.59 -2.29
CA ARG A 11 9.83 -2.74 -3.36
C ARG A 11 8.73 -1.91 -3.99
N ARG A 12 9.07 -0.68 -4.38
CA ARG A 12 8.22 0.16 -5.22
C ARG A 12 8.42 -0.18 -6.69
N VAL A 13 7.33 -0.39 -7.41
CA VAL A 13 7.32 -0.67 -8.85
C VAL A 13 6.55 0.44 -9.55
N ASP A 14 7.22 1.58 -9.73
CA ASP A 14 6.62 2.83 -10.28
C ASP A 14 6.00 2.62 -11.66
N ALA A 15 6.66 1.84 -12.52
CA ALA A 15 6.15 1.49 -13.86
C ALA A 15 4.79 0.76 -13.84
N ARG A 16 4.38 0.23 -12.68
CA ARG A 16 3.11 -0.46 -12.49
C ARG A 16 2.24 0.19 -11.42
N HIS A 17 2.65 1.35 -10.90
CA HIS A 17 2.00 2.11 -9.84
C HIS A 17 1.57 1.24 -8.65
N ARG A 18 2.53 0.47 -8.11
CA ARG A 18 2.27 -0.40 -6.97
C ARG A 18 3.54 -0.68 -6.18
N TYR A 19 3.36 -1.09 -4.93
CA TYR A 19 4.40 -1.73 -4.15
C TYR A 19 4.17 -3.24 -4.15
N GLU A 20 5.25 -4.00 -4.18
CA GLU A 20 5.22 -5.46 -4.13
C GLU A 20 6.02 -5.91 -2.91
N ILE A 21 5.48 -6.89 -2.18
CA ILE A 21 6.21 -7.59 -1.12
C ILE A 21 6.69 -8.94 -1.66
N LEU A 22 7.97 -9.23 -1.44
CA LEU A 22 8.62 -10.47 -1.87
C LEU A 22 9.03 -11.29 -0.64
N VAL A 23 8.81 -12.59 -0.74
CA VAL A 23 9.22 -13.62 0.24
C VAL A 23 9.97 -14.67 -0.58
N ASP A 24 11.22 -14.97 -0.23
CA ASP A 24 12.10 -15.87 -1.00
C ASP A 24 12.15 -15.52 -2.50
N ASP A 25 12.33 -14.23 -2.83
CA ASP A 25 12.33 -13.67 -4.19
C ASP A 25 11.02 -13.87 -5.00
N LYS A 26 9.97 -14.37 -4.38
CA LYS A 26 8.65 -14.53 -4.98
C LYS A 26 7.71 -13.45 -4.48
N ARG A 27 6.92 -12.88 -5.40
CA ARG A 27 5.91 -11.88 -5.03
C ARG A 27 4.84 -12.55 -4.16
N ALA A 28 4.80 -12.16 -2.90
CA ALA A 28 3.80 -12.59 -1.92
C ALA A 28 2.59 -11.65 -1.87
N GLY A 29 2.68 -10.43 -2.43
CA GLY A 29 1.54 -9.53 -2.50
C GLY A 29 1.85 -8.18 -3.12
N LEU A 30 0.82 -7.33 -3.23
CA LEU A 30 0.94 -5.99 -3.77
C LEU A 30 -0.08 -5.01 -3.16
N THR A 31 0.29 -3.73 -3.17
CA THR A 31 -0.62 -2.61 -2.92
C THR A 31 -0.51 -1.62 -4.07
N ALA A 32 -1.62 -1.42 -4.78
CA ALA A 32 -1.69 -0.56 -5.94
C ALA A 32 -2.12 0.85 -5.54
N TYR A 33 -1.50 1.82 -6.21
CA TYR A 33 -1.75 3.23 -5.97
C TYR A 33 -1.95 3.99 -7.29
N ARG A 34 -2.49 5.21 -7.18
CA ARG A 34 -2.43 6.23 -8.23
C ARG A 34 -2.05 7.54 -7.61
N ASP A 35 -1.24 8.30 -8.32
CA ASP A 35 -0.82 9.63 -7.86
C ASP A 35 -1.74 10.69 -8.47
N ARG A 36 -2.20 11.60 -7.63
CA ARG A 36 -3.01 12.77 -7.96
C ARG A 36 -2.44 13.96 -7.22
N ASP A 37 -1.83 14.89 -7.93
CA ASP A 37 -1.19 16.07 -7.34
C ASP A 37 -0.18 15.64 -6.26
N ASP A 38 -0.33 16.12 -5.02
CA ASP A 38 0.48 15.76 -3.86
C ASP A 38 -0.03 14.51 -3.12
N ARG A 39 -1.01 13.78 -3.66
CA ARG A 39 -1.68 12.66 -3.01
C ARG A 39 -1.40 11.33 -3.71
N ARG A 40 -1.06 10.31 -2.93
CA ARG A 40 -1.00 8.91 -3.35
C ARG A 40 -2.25 8.17 -2.86
N VAL A 41 -3.09 7.80 -3.82
CA VAL A 41 -4.38 7.12 -3.60
C VAL A 41 -4.18 5.62 -3.64
N PHE A 42 -4.24 4.97 -2.48
CA PHE A 42 -4.17 3.51 -2.38
C PHE A 42 -5.55 2.90 -2.55
N PHE A 43 -5.79 2.14 -3.62
CA PHE A 43 -7.12 1.66 -3.98
C PHE A 43 -7.28 0.15 -3.93
N HIS A 44 -6.18 -0.60 -3.97
CA HIS A 44 -6.23 -2.06 -3.97
C HIS A 44 -5.04 -2.64 -3.23
N THR A 45 -5.26 -3.62 -2.37
CA THR A 45 -4.21 -4.35 -1.67
C THR A 45 -4.59 -5.81 -1.65
N GLU A 46 -3.67 -6.67 -2.06
CA GLU A 46 -3.85 -8.12 -2.10
C GLU A 46 -2.56 -8.80 -1.62
N ILE A 47 -2.73 -9.89 -0.89
CA ILE A 47 -1.65 -10.83 -0.54
C ILE A 47 -2.03 -12.16 -1.16
N ASP A 48 -1.05 -12.85 -1.70
CA ASP A 48 -1.18 -14.18 -2.25
C ASP A 48 -1.67 -15.14 -1.16
N ASP A 49 -2.63 -16.02 -1.48
CA ASP A 49 -3.28 -16.89 -0.50
C ASP A 49 -2.27 -17.81 0.20
N ALA A 50 -1.21 -18.23 -0.51
CA ALA A 50 -0.12 -19.03 0.04
C ALA A 50 0.66 -18.31 1.16
N HIS A 51 0.52 -16.98 1.25
CA HIS A 51 1.20 -16.10 2.18
C HIS A 51 0.22 -15.35 3.10
N ALA A 52 -1.08 -15.70 3.03
CA ALA A 52 -2.10 -15.13 3.91
C ALA A 52 -1.83 -15.50 5.39
N GLY A 53 -2.26 -14.63 6.31
CA GLY A 53 -2.11 -14.87 7.75
C GLY A 53 -0.70 -14.63 8.32
N GLN A 54 0.30 -14.33 7.49
CA GLN A 54 1.68 -14.09 7.92
C GLN A 54 1.98 -12.61 8.27
N GLY A 55 0.96 -11.75 8.31
CA GLY A 55 1.13 -10.31 8.60
C GLY A 55 1.76 -9.48 7.47
N LEU A 56 2.03 -10.08 6.30
CA LEU A 56 2.70 -9.43 5.17
C LEU A 56 1.96 -8.20 4.63
N ALA A 57 0.62 -8.21 4.66
CA ALA A 57 -0.18 -7.04 4.27
C ALA A 57 0.13 -5.81 5.12
N ALA A 58 0.38 -6.00 6.42
CA ALA A 58 0.71 -4.91 7.33
C ALA A 58 2.10 -4.35 7.00
N ILE A 59 3.10 -5.24 6.83
CA ILE A 59 4.47 -4.86 6.45
C ILE A 59 4.50 -4.09 5.13
N LEU A 60 3.78 -4.60 4.12
CA LEU A 60 3.68 -3.99 2.81
C LEU A 60 3.09 -2.58 2.88
N VAL A 61 1.95 -2.43 3.56
CA VAL A 61 1.28 -1.14 3.67
C VAL A 61 2.14 -0.19 4.49
N GLU A 62 2.65 -0.60 5.65
CA GLU A 62 3.52 0.23 6.49
C GLU A 62 4.71 0.81 5.73
N GLN A 63 5.43 -0.01 4.98
CA GLN A 63 6.56 0.42 4.16
C GLN A 63 6.12 1.35 3.03
N ALA A 64 5.00 1.06 2.37
CA ALA A 64 4.45 1.92 1.33
C ALA A 64 4.08 3.31 1.89
N LEU A 65 3.38 3.38 3.03
CA LEU A 65 2.99 4.64 3.68
C LEU A 65 4.21 5.42 4.18
N THR A 66 5.23 4.72 4.69
CA THR A 66 6.51 5.33 5.09
C THR A 66 7.23 5.96 3.90
N ASP A 67 7.25 5.29 2.74
CA ASP A 67 7.81 5.85 1.49
C ASP A 67 7.02 7.09 1.03
N VAL A 68 5.69 7.08 1.15
CA VAL A 68 4.84 8.25 0.85
C VAL A 68 5.22 9.43 1.74
N ARG A 69 5.35 9.18 3.05
CA ARG A 69 5.78 10.19 4.04
C ARG A 69 7.15 10.77 3.69
N ALA A 70 8.12 9.91 3.38
CA ALA A 70 9.47 10.31 3.02
C ALA A 70 9.50 11.12 1.71
N SER A 71 8.56 10.85 0.80
CA SER A 71 8.41 11.58 -0.46
C SER A 71 7.68 12.92 -0.30
N GLY A 72 7.20 13.27 0.91
CA GLY A 72 6.44 14.49 1.17
C GLY A 72 5.02 14.48 0.58
N MET A 73 4.51 13.32 0.20
CA MET A 73 3.18 13.14 -0.36
C MET A 73 2.16 12.82 0.74
N ARG A 74 0.88 12.99 0.43
CA ARG A 74 -0.27 12.66 1.27
C ARG A 74 -0.87 11.32 0.87
N ILE A 75 -1.53 10.64 1.80
CA ILE A 75 -2.12 9.31 1.62
C ILE A 75 -3.63 9.45 1.50
N VAL A 76 -4.24 8.82 0.48
CA VAL A 76 -5.69 8.65 0.42
C VAL A 76 -6.05 7.16 0.44
N PRO A 77 -6.69 6.66 1.52
CA PRO A 77 -6.90 5.22 1.73
C PRO A 77 -8.25 4.74 1.17
N VAL A 78 -8.38 4.65 -0.17
CA VAL A 78 -9.59 4.10 -0.81
C VAL A 78 -9.74 2.61 -0.52
N CYS A 79 -8.63 1.87 -0.45
CA CYS A 79 -8.64 0.47 -0.09
C CYS A 79 -9.10 0.28 1.37
N PRO A 80 -10.10 -0.57 1.65
CA PRO A 80 -10.61 -0.78 3.00
C PRO A 80 -9.55 -1.35 3.95
N TYR A 81 -8.59 -2.12 3.42
CA TYR A 81 -7.46 -2.62 4.21
C TYR A 81 -6.56 -1.48 4.70
N VAL A 82 -6.15 -0.58 3.80
CA VAL A 82 -5.31 0.58 4.13
C VAL A 82 -6.04 1.51 5.11
N ALA A 83 -7.34 1.75 4.89
CA ALA A 83 -8.14 2.54 5.81
C ALA A 83 -8.19 1.93 7.22
N LYS A 84 -8.31 0.60 7.32
CA LYS A 84 -8.27 -0.12 8.61
C LYS A 84 -6.88 -0.11 9.25
N PHE A 85 -5.82 -0.17 8.45
CA PHE A 85 -4.44 -0.07 8.90
C PHE A 85 -4.19 1.32 9.55
N LEU A 86 -4.55 2.40 8.86
CA LEU A 86 -4.39 3.77 9.37
C LEU A 86 -5.16 4.03 10.67
N LYS A 87 -6.32 3.39 10.87
CA LYS A 87 -7.05 3.48 12.16
C LYS A 87 -6.26 2.90 13.33
N LYS A 88 -5.36 1.95 13.09
CA LYS A 88 -4.47 1.37 14.10
C LYS A 88 -3.14 2.12 14.21
N HIS A 89 -2.67 2.68 13.10
CA HIS A 89 -1.39 3.40 12.99
C HIS A 89 -1.63 4.90 12.88
N GLN A 90 -1.91 5.53 14.02
CA GLN A 90 -2.21 6.97 14.09
C GLN A 90 -1.02 7.86 13.69
N GLU A 91 0.19 7.32 13.63
CA GLU A 91 1.43 7.99 13.22
C GLU A 91 1.45 8.52 11.78
N PHE A 92 0.53 8.05 10.93
CA PHE A 92 0.35 8.48 9.54
C PHE A 92 -0.85 9.42 9.36
N THR A 93 -1.59 9.73 10.43
CA THR A 93 -2.81 10.56 10.37
C THR A 93 -2.49 11.98 9.89
N ASP A 94 -1.30 12.49 10.18
CA ASP A 94 -0.81 13.82 9.78
C ASP A 94 -0.71 13.98 8.25
N ILE A 95 -0.40 12.89 7.56
CA ILE A 95 -0.30 12.85 6.09
C ILE A 95 -1.49 12.14 5.44
N THR A 96 -2.55 11.81 6.19
CA THR A 96 -3.73 11.13 5.63
C THR A 96 -4.81 12.15 5.26
N ASP A 97 -5.29 12.07 4.03
CA ASP A 97 -6.45 12.80 3.53
C ASP A 97 -7.70 11.92 3.49
N PRO A 98 -8.89 12.49 3.71
CA PRO A 98 -10.14 11.77 3.61
C PRO A 98 -10.42 11.30 2.18
N VAL A 99 -11.07 10.15 2.06
CA VAL A 99 -11.60 9.69 0.77
C VAL A 99 -12.82 10.55 0.41
N THR A 100 -12.71 11.36 -0.64
CA THR A 100 -13.82 12.19 -1.14
C THR A 100 -14.48 11.56 -2.38
N PRO A 101 -15.76 11.87 -2.67
CA PRO A 101 -16.43 11.42 -3.90
C PRO A 101 -15.68 11.85 -5.17
N GLU A 102 -15.02 13.01 -5.14
CA GLU A 102 -14.20 13.51 -6.25
C GLU A 102 -12.95 12.66 -6.48
N VAL A 103 -12.33 12.12 -5.41
CA VAL A 103 -11.20 11.18 -5.55
C VAL A 103 -11.69 9.86 -6.12
N LEU A 104 -12.83 9.35 -5.68
CA LEU A 104 -13.39 8.10 -6.20
C LEU A 104 -13.75 8.20 -7.69
N THR A 105 -14.44 9.28 -8.07
CA THR A 105 -14.80 9.54 -9.48
C THR A 105 -13.57 9.63 -10.37
N TRP A 106 -12.54 10.35 -9.92
CA TRP A 106 -11.26 10.43 -10.63
C TRP A 106 -10.58 9.06 -10.75
N LEU A 107 -10.57 8.29 -9.66
CA LEU A 107 -9.92 6.99 -9.62
C LEU A 107 -10.59 6.00 -10.59
N ASP A 108 -11.92 5.97 -10.65
CA ASP A 108 -12.63 5.10 -11.59
C ASP A 108 -12.34 5.48 -13.05
N ALA A 109 -12.28 6.79 -13.36
CA ALA A 109 -11.82 7.25 -14.68
C ALA A 109 -10.38 6.80 -15.00
N GLN A 110 -9.47 6.78 -14.01
CA GLN A 110 -8.10 6.29 -14.19
C GLN A 110 -8.01 4.77 -14.36
N LEU A 111 -8.99 4.02 -13.86
CA LEU A 111 -9.06 2.57 -13.96
C LEU A 111 -9.91 2.09 -15.15
N GLY A 112 -10.54 3.02 -15.87
CA GLY A 112 -11.40 2.72 -17.01
C GLY A 112 -12.69 2.00 -16.61
N ARG A 113 -13.21 2.31 -15.42
CA ARG A 113 -14.47 1.76 -14.89
C ARG A 113 -15.64 2.72 -15.05
#